data_AF-A0A7Y7EE41-F1
#
_entry.id   AF-A0A7Y7EE41-F1
#
_cell.length_a   1.000
_cell.length_b   1.000
_cell.length_c   1.000
_cell.angle_alpha   90.00
_cell.angle_beta   90.00
_cell.angle_gamma   90.00
#
_symmetry.space_group_name_H-M   'P 1'
#
loop_
_entity.id
_entity.type
_entity.pdbx_description
1 polymer ?
#
loop_
_entity_poly.entity_id
_entity_poly.type
_entity_poly.pdbx_seq_one_letter_code
_entity_poly.pdbx_strand_id
1 'polypeptide(L)'
;LKLVDNEGQVTDFTIPTLDQVLKWAKDKAVLTLDVKRGVPFEMVVKAVQENEAEDFAAIITYNARDAAEVNQLDNSLMISVSVGSEEAYQAHKSMGVPDDRMIAFVGVSEPEISLYEFLHEKGIYCILGVLGNLDRKALAQGDSTYLGYIQRGADILATDRPLEAFEAIQSIMKTTSTKRQYFYGY
;
A
#
# COMPACT_ATOMS: atom_id res chain seq x y z
N LEU A 1 12.78 9.91 -23.47
CA LEU A 1 13.07 8.56 -22.92
C LEU A 1 11.83 7.69 -23.13
N LYS A 2 12.01 6.39 -23.38
CA LYS A 2 10.94 5.39 -23.51
C LYS A 2 11.08 4.33 -22.42
N LEU A 3 9.97 3.72 -22.02
CA LEU A 3 9.98 2.63 -21.04
C LEU A 3 10.45 1.33 -21.70
N VAL A 4 11.10 0.47 -20.90
CA VAL A 4 11.55 -0.87 -21.30
C VAL A 4 10.74 -1.87 -20.49
N ASP A 5 10.23 -2.91 -21.15
CA ASP A 5 9.46 -3.96 -20.48
C ASP A 5 10.35 -4.98 -19.75
N ASN A 6 9.73 -5.97 -19.11
CA ASN A 6 10.43 -7.00 -18.34
C ASN A 6 11.26 -7.96 -19.23
N GLU A 7 11.03 -7.99 -20.55
CA GLU A 7 11.81 -8.77 -21.51
C GLU A 7 13.01 -7.98 -22.07
N GLY A 8 13.16 -6.71 -21.66
CA GLY A 8 14.21 -5.83 -22.13
C GLY A 8 13.89 -5.14 -23.45
N GLN A 9 12.65 -5.19 -23.93
CA GLN A 9 12.25 -4.56 -25.19
C GLN A 9 11.84 -3.10 -24.96
N VAL A 10 12.30 -2.20 -25.84
CA VAL A 10 11.91 -0.79 -25.80
C VAL A 10 10.48 -0.65 -26.29
N THR A 11 9.64 -0.01 -25.48
CA THR A 11 8.21 0.20 -25.79
C THR A 11 7.96 1.58 -26.39
N ASP A 12 6.75 1.80 -26.92
CA ASP A 12 6.29 3.12 -27.34
C ASP A 12 5.83 4.02 -26.18
N PHE A 13 5.78 3.50 -24.95
CA PHE A 13 5.34 4.23 -23.77
C PHE A 13 6.40 5.22 -23.27
N THR A 14 5.94 6.37 -22.78
CA THR A 14 6.77 7.41 -22.17
C THR A 14 6.64 7.38 -20.65
N ILE A 15 7.65 7.90 -19.95
CA ILE A 15 7.59 8.09 -18.50
C ILE A 15 6.48 9.10 -18.18
N PRO A 16 5.43 8.74 -17.43
CA PRO A 16 4.37 9.67 -17.06
C PRO A 16 4.84 10.63 -15.96
N THR A 17 4.20 11.79 -15.86
CA THR A 17 4.34 12.66 -14.68
C THR A 17 3.42 12.17 -13.56
N LEU A 18 3.73 12.53 -12.31
CA LEU A 18 2.85 12.24 -11.17
C LEU A 18 1.45 12.84 -11.39
N ASP A 19 1.37 14.07 -11.89
CA ASP A 19 0.10 14.75 -12.22
C ASP A 19 -0.76 13.95 -13.22
N GLN A 20 -0.14 13.39 -14.27
CA GLN A 20 -0.86 12.53 -15.23
C GLN A 20 -1.41 11.27 -14.57
N VAL A 21 -0.65 10.65 -13.66
CA VAL A 21 -1.07 9.45 -12.94
C VAL A 21 -2.19 9.74 -11.96
N LEU A 22 -2.11 10.84 -11.19
CA LEU A 22 -3.15 11.26 -10.24
C LEU A 22 -4.48 11.52 -10.96
N LYS A 23 -4.45 12.26 -12.07
CA LYS A 23 -5.64 12.51 -12.90
C LYS A 23 -6.25 11.24 -13.47
N TRP A 24 -5.41 10.29 -13.88
CA TRP A 24 -5.87 9.01 -14.41
C TRP A 24 -6.55 8.16 -13.33
N ALA A 25 -5.97 8.11 -12.13
CA ALA A 25 -6.40 7.23 -11.05
C ALA A 25 -7.74 7.60 -10.44
N LYS A 26 -8.16 8.87 -10.56
CA LYS A 26 -9.48 9.34 -10.11
C LYS A 26 -10.59 8.41 -10.61
N ASP A 27 -11.37 7.90 -9.65
CA ASP A 27 -12.46 6.94 -9.80
C ASP A 27 -12.08 5.57 -10.40
N LYS A 28 -10.78 5.22 -10.42
CA LYS A 28 -10.27 3.98 -11.05
C LYS A 28 -9.35 3.17 -10.15
N ALA A 29 -8.50 3.83 -9.37
CA ALA A 29 -7.48 3.17 -8.57
C ALA A 29 -7.12 3.98 -7.33
N VAL A 30 -6.68 3.27 -6.28
CA VAL A 30 -5.99 3.86 -5.14
C VAL A 30 -4.49 3.72 -5.36
N LEU A 31 -3.74 4.77 -5.02
CA LEU A 31 -2.29 4.86 -5.22
C LEU A 31 -1.56 4.86 -3.88
N THR A 32 -0.43 4.17 -3.81
CA THR A 32 0.56 4.31 -2.73
C THR A 32 1.82 4.93 -3.31
N LEU A 33 2.10 6.18 -2.94
CA LEU A 33 3.17 6.99 -3.53
C LEU A 33 4.48 6.79 -2.76
N ASP A 34 5.44 6.12 -3.38
CA ASP A 34 6.79 5.94 -2.84
C ASP A 34 7.66 7.17 -3.12
N VAL A 35 7.89 7.98 -2.10
CA VAL A 35 8.68 9.21 -2.19
C VAL A 35 10.16 8.85 -2.20
N LYS A 36 10.80 8.98 -3.37
CA LYS A 36 12.21 8.64 -3.53
C LYS A 36 13.12 9.64 -2.82
N ARG A 37 14.26 9.15 -2.36
CA ARG A 37 15.30 9.94 -1.68
C ARG A 37 15.65 11.20 -2.49
N GLY A 38 15.63 12.35 -1.81
CA GLY A 38 15.95 13.65 -2.39
C GLY A 38 14.74 14.41 -2.95
N VAL A 39 13.56 13.80 -2.98
CA VAL A 39 12.29 14.49 -3.25
C VAL A 39 11.67 14.94 -1.92
N PRO A 40 11.43 16.26 -1.71
CA PRO A 40 10.72 16.74 -0.52
C PRO A 40 9.28 16.23 -0.45
N PHE A 41 8.80 15.84 0.73
CA PHE A 41 7.41 15.42 0.91
C PHE A 41 6.42 16.53 0.55
N GLU A 42 6.74 17.79 0.85
CA GLU A 42 5.93 18.96 0.49
C GLU A 42 5.58 18.99 -1.00
N MET A 43 6.52 18.64 -1.89
CA MET A 43 6.25 18.61 -3.33
C MET A 43 5.22 17.53 -3.71
N VAL A 44 5.30 16.35 -3.09
CA VAL A 44 4.39 15.24 -3.38
C VAL A 44 3.01 15.50 -2.78
N VAL A 45 2.95 15.97 -1.54
CA VAL A 45 1.70 16.37 -0.87
C VAL A 45 1.01 17.48 -1.66
N LYS A 46 1.75 18.49 -2.11
CA LYS A 46 1.20 19.55 -2.96
C LYS A 46 0.61 19.01 -4.27
N ALA A 47 1.28 18.05 -4.91
CA ALA A 47 0.75 17.45 -6.14
C ALA A 47 -0.55 16.66 -5.89
N VAL A 48 -0.68 16.00 -4.73
CA VAL A 48 -1.91 15.34 -4.29
C VAL A 48 -3.02 16.36 -4.07
N GLN A 49 -2.75 17.44 -3.34
CA GLN A 49 -3.70 18.52 -3.07
C GLN A 49 -4.16 19.24 -4.34
N GLU A 50 -3.24 19.55 -5.26
CA GLU A 50 -3.55 20.18 -6.55
C GLU A 50 -4.45 19.30 -7.44
N ASN A 51 -4.50 17.99 -7.18
CA ASN A 51 -5.32 17.03 -7.90
C ASN A 51 -6.55 16.53 -7.12
N GLU A 52 -6.80 17.06 -5.91
CA GLU A 52 -7.86 16.60 -5.00
C GLU A 52 -7.82 15.07 -4.83
N ALA A 53 -6.62 14.54 -4.58
CA ALA A 53 -6.33 13.11 -4.58
C ALA A 53 -6.23 12.49 -3.18
N GLU A 54 -6.59 13.23 -2.13
CA GLU A 54 -6.49 12.81 -0.73
C GLU A 54 -7.28 11.53 -0.43
N ASP A 55 -8.41 11.33 -1.11
CA ASP A 55 -9.30 10.18 -0.95
C ASP A 55 -8.81 8.90 -1.66
N PHE A 56 -7.84 9.00 -2.57
CA PHE A 56 -7.35 7.86 -3.36
C PHE A 56 -5.82 7.79 -3.49
N ALA A 57 -5.07 8.60 -2.75
CA ALA A 57 -3.62 8.52 -2.67
C ALA A 57 -3.15 8.45 -1.22
N ALA A 58 -2.27 7.49 -0.93
CA ALA A 58 -1.56 7.37 0.33
C ALA A 58 -0.06 7.59 0.12
N ILE A 59 0.61 8.23 1.08
CA ILE A 59 2.07 8.48 1.01
C ILE A 59 2.82 7.39 1.75
N ILE A 60 3.80 6.75 1.10
CA ILE A 60 4.67 5.78 1.77
C ILE A 60 5.76 6.52 2.55
N THR A 61 5.95 6.13 3.81
CA THR A 61 6.98 6.66 4.68
C THR A 61 7.72 5.52 5.39
N TYR A 62 9.03 5.68 5.56
CA TYR A 62 9.90 4.61 6.07
C TYR A 62 10.20 4.72 7.56
N ASN A 63 9.88 5.86 8.18
CA ASN A 63 10.13 6.13 9.59
C ASN A 63 9.11 7.13 10.16
N ALA A 64 9.05 7.22 11.49
CA ALA A 64 8.08 8.04 12.19
C ALA A 64 8.24 9.56 12.01
N ARG A 65 9.45 10.03 11.67
CA ARG A 65 9.67 11.45 11.39
C ARG A 65 9.03 11.84 10.06
N ASP A 66 9.25 11.03 9.03
CA ASP A 66 8.67 11.24 7.70
C ASP A 66 7.14 11.15 7.76
N ALA A 67 6.60 10.18 8.49
CA ALA A 67 5.15 10.06 8.70
C ALA A 67 4.56 11.29 9.39
N ALA A 68 5.25 11.81 10.42
CA ALA A 68 4.81 13.01 11.11
C ALA A 68 4.94 14.28 10.25
N GLU A 69 5.96 14.38 9.39
CA GLU A 69 6.09 15.46 8.41
C GLU A 69 4.91 15.46 7.43
N VAL A 70 4.59 14.30 6.84
CA VAL A 70 3.44 14.18 5.92
C VAL A 70 2.14 14.55 6.63
N ASN A 71 1.90 14.03 7.85
CA ASN A 71 0.70 14.35 8.62
C ASN A 71 0.59 15.84 9.00
N GLN A 72 1.71 16.55 9.16
CA GLN A 72 1.73 17.99 9.40
C GLN A 72 1.44 18.79 8.13
N LEU A 73 1.93 18.34 6.98
CA LEU A 73 1.67 18.95 5.68
C LEU A 73 0.20 18.80 5.28
N ASP A 74 -0.39 17.63 5.55
CA ASP A 74 -1.80 17.35 5.33
C ASP A 74 -2.31 16.23 6.26
N ASN A 75 -3.17 16.60 7.20
CA ASN A 75 -3.71 15.66 8.19
C ASN A 75 -4.92 14.84 7.69
N SER A 76 -5.35 15.05 6.44
CA SER A 76 -6.40 14.27 5.80
C SER A 76 -5.85 13.05 5.05
N LEU A 77 -4.55 13.06 4.69
CA LEU A 77 -3.94 11.99 3.93
C LEU A 77 -3.81 10.69 4.71
N MET A 78 -4.03 9.58 4.02
CA MET A 78 -3.57 8.27 4.48
C MET A 78 -2.06 8.15 4.30
N ILE A 79 -1.40 7.50 5.26
CA ILE A 79 0.06 7.29 5.26
C ILE A 79 0.33 5.81 5.38
N SER A 80 1.02 5.26 4.39
CA SER A 80 1.56 3.89 4.46
C SER A 80 2.85 3.92 5.28
N VAL A 81 2.75 3.50 6.55
CA VAL A 81 3.83 3.56 7.54
C VAL A 81 4.49 2.20 7.70
N SER A 82 5.83 2.15 7.78
CA SER A 82 6.54 0.92 8.15
C SER A 82 6.28 0.55 9.61
N VAL A 83 5.67 -0.62 9.84
CA VAL A 83 5.33 -1.14 11.18
C VAL A 83 5.59 -2.65 11.22
N GLY A 84 6.85 -3.03 11.42
CA GLY A 84 7.27 -4.43 11.58
C GLY A 84 7.24 -4.95 13.02
N SER A 85 6.88 -4.10 13.99
CA SER A 85 6.80 -4.45 15.41
C SER A 85 5.95 -3.43 16.19
N GLU A 86 5.60 -3.74 17.44
CA GLU A 86 4.91 -2.81 18.33
C GLU A 86 5.76 -1.57 18.63
N GLU A 87 7.08 -1.69 18.74
CA GLU A 87 7.99 -0.56 18.93
C GLU A 87 7.95 0.41 17.74
N ALA A 88 7.88 -0.12 16.51
CA ALA A 88 7.74 0.69 15.31
C ALA A 88 6.41 1.46 15.33
N TYR A 89 5.31 0.81 15.73
CA TYR A 89 4.03 1.48 15.94
C TYR A 89 4.13 2.60 16.99
N GLN A 90 4.73 2.33 18.15
CA GLN A 90 4.88 3.33 19.22
C GLN A 90 5.73 4.53 18.78
N ALA A 91 6.70 4.34 17.89
CA ALA A 91 7.47 5.44 17.33
C ALA A 91 6.58 6.42 16.53
N HIS A 92 5.67 5.91 15.69
CA HIS A 92 4.71 6.74 14.94
C HIS A 92 3.74 7.46 15.88
N LYS A 93 3.20 6.75 16.88
CA LYS A 93 2.30 7.36 17.89
C LYS A 93 2.96 8.46 18.69
N SER A 94 4.20 8.24 19.12
CA SER A 94 4.96 9.22 19.91
C SER A 94 5.25 10.50 19.12
N MET A 95 5.27 10.41 17.79
CA MET A 95 5.41 11.55 16.88
C MET A 95 4.07 12.19 16.49
N GLY A 96 2.95 11.70 17.04
CA GLY A 96 1.62 12.28 16.85
C GLY A 96 0.88 11.83 15.60
N VAL A 97 1.29 10.72 14.96
CA VAL A 97 0.57 10.16 13.80
C VAL A 97 -0.71 9.45 14.28
N PRO A 98 -1.91 9.85 13.81
CA PRO A 98 -3.18 9.23 14.21
C PRO A 98 -3.35 7.81 13.65
N ASP A 99 -4.07 6.94 14.37
CA ASP A 99 -4.32 5.55 13.90
C ASP A 99 -5.19 5.51 12.64
N ASP A 100 -6.18 6.38 12.58
CA ASP A 100 -7.11 6.52 11.45
C ASP A 100 -6.47 7.16 10.21
N ARG A 101 -5.18 7.52 10.27
CA ARG A 101 -4.37 7.97 9.13
C ARG A 101 -3.29 6.97 8.73
N MET A 102 -3.20 5.81 9.39
CA MET A 102 -2.18 4.81 9.11
C MET A 102 -2.71 3.64 8.30
N ILE A 103 -1.90 3.20 7.34
CA ILE A 103 -1.94 1.86 6.74
C ILE A 103 -0.57 1.23 7.03
N ALA A 104 -0.54 0.10 7.73
CA ALA A 104 0.71 -0.49 8.21
C ALA A 104 1.36 -1.37 7.16
N PHE A 105 2.53 -0.99 6.64
CA PHE A 105 3.39 -1.91 5.90
C PHE A 105 4.16 -2.79 6.90
N VAL A 106 3.78 -4.07 6.98
CA VAL A 106 4.29 -4.99 8.02
C VAL A 106 5.59 -5.71 7.64
N GLY A 107 6.07 -5.50 6.42
CA GLY A 107 7.35 -6.03 5.95
C GLY A 107 7.25 -6.84 4.66
N VAL A 108 8.39 -7.40 4.25
CA VAL A 108 8.52 -8.30 3.07
C VAL A 108 8.61 -9.78 3.43
N SER A 109 8.38 -10.08 4.71
CA SER A 109 8.26 -11.39 5.32
C SER A 109 7.02 -11.39 6.17
N GLU A 110 6.40 -12.56 6.35
CA GLU A 110 5.23 -12.68 7.23
C GLU A 110 5.63 -12.29 8.67
N PRO A 111 4.95 -11.32 9.30
CA PRO A 111 5.12 -11.05 10.72
C PRO A 111 4.42 -12.15 11.53
N GLU A 112 4.63 -12.12 12.84
CA GLU A 112 3.83 -12.91 13.77
C GLU A 112 2.36 -12.48 13.72
N ILE A 113 1.43 -13.44 13.89
CA ILE A 113 -0.02 -13.19 13.86
C ILE A 113 -0.42 -12.12 14.89
N SER A 114 0.25 -12.11 16.05
CA SER A 114 -0.02 -11.14 17.12
C SER A 114 0.20 -9.69 16.68
N LEU A 115 1.07 -9.41 15.70
CA LEU A 115 1.25 -8.06 15.17
C LEU A 115 0.03 -7.61 14.37
N TYR A 116 -0.57 -8.50 13.56
CA TYR A 116 -1.80 -8.20 12.85
C TYR A 116 -2.94 -7.90 13.83
N GLU A 117 -3.13 -8.79 14.81
CA GLU A 117 -4.17 -8.62 15.84
C GLU A 117 -4.00 -7.28 16.58
N PHE A 118 -2.77 -6.97 17.02
CA PHE A 118 -2.44 -5.71 17.69
C PHE A 118 -2.79 -4.46 16.86
N LEU A 119 -2.56 -4.49 15.54
CA LEU A 119 -2.85 -3.38 14.63
C LEU A 119 -4.35 -3.29 14.31
N HIS A 120 -5.01 -4.43 14.11
CA HIS A 120 -6.44 -4.52 13.85
C HIS A 120 -7.29 -4.03 15.02
N GLU A 121 -6.87 -4.28 16.27
CA GLU A 121 -7.51 -3.72 17.47
C GLU A 121 -7.56 -2.18 17.47
N LYS A 122 -6.70 -1.53 16.68
CA LYS A 122 -6.62 -0.07 16.54
C LYS A 122 -7.27 0.43 15.25
N GLY A 123 -7.85 -0.47 14.46
CA GLY A 123 -8.46 -0.17 13.18
C GLY A 123 -7.46 0.06 12.03
N ILE A 124 -6.20 -0.36 12.19
CA ILE A 124 -5.14 -0.16 11.19
C ILE A 124 -5.08 -1.38 10.27
N TYR A 125 -5.27 -1.18 8.96
CA TYR A 125 -5.10 -2.24 7.95
C TYR A 125 -3.62 -2.51 7.66
N CYS A 126 -3.29 -3.75 7.36
CA CYS A 126 -1.93 -4.23 7.16
C CYS A 126 -1.63 -4.60 5.69
N ILE A 127 -0.62 -3.96 5.12
CA ILE A 127 0.00 -4.30 3.83
C ILE A 127 1.16 -5.26 4.07
N LEU A 128 1.07 -6.48 3.52
CA LEU A 128 2.21 -7.39 3.41
C LEU A 128 2.86 -7.23 2.04
N GLY A 129 4.15 -6.88 2.02
CA GLY A 129 4.96 -6.91 0.81
C GLY A 129 5.30 -8.34 0.43
N VAL A 130 4.62 -8.90 -0.56
CA VAL A 130 4.94 -10.25 -1.05
C VAL A 130 5.92 -10.23 -2.22
N LEU A 131 6.17 -9.05 -2.79
CA LEU A 131 7.18 -8.81 -3.82
C LEU A 131 8.52 -9.51 -3.51
N GLY A 132 9.06 -10.22 -4.50
CA GLY A 132 10.29 -10.97 -4.36
C GLY A 132 10.10 -12.34 -3.71
N ASN A 133 10.39 -12.47 -2.41
CA ASN A 133 10.55 -13.80 -1.79
C ASN A 133 9.23 -14.58 -1.66
N LEU A 134 8.17 -13.91 -1.21
CA LEU A 134 6.87 -14.56 -1.00
C LEU A 134 6.16 -14.82 -2.33
N ASP A 135 6.34 -13.97 -3.34
CA ASP A 135 5.91 -14.21 -4.72
C ASP A 135 6.66 -15.40 -5.34
N ARG A 136 7.99 -15.51 -5.15
CA ARG A 136 8.75 -16.71 -5.58
C ARG A 136 8.29 -17.97 -4.86
N LYS A 137 7.94 -17.87 -3.57
CA LYS A 137 7.37 -18.98 -2.80
C LYS A 137 6.03 -19.41 -3.37
N ALA A 138 5.13 -18.46 -3.67
CA ALA A 138 3.86 -18.75 -4.32
C ALA A 138 4.07 -19.41 -5.69
N LEU A 139 4.99 -18.90 -6.51
CA LEU A 139 5.32 -19.50 -7.80
C LEU A 139 5.83 -20.94 -7.68
N ALA A 140 6.64 -21.24 -6.65
CA ALA A 140 7.22 -22.57 -6.45
C ALA A 140 6.25 -23.56 -5.78
N GLN A 141 5.37 -23.09 -4.89
CA GLN A 141 4.51 -23.94 -4.04
C GLN A 141 3.03 -23.91 -4.45
N GLY A 142 2.65 -23.02 -5.35
CA GLY A 142 1.29 -22.78 -5.81
C GLY A 142 0.71 -21.47 -5.27
N ASP A 143 -0.08 -20.80 -6.11
CA ASP A 143 -0.63 -19.47 -5.83
C ASP A 143 -1.63 -19.46 -4.65
N SER A 144 -2.14 -20.64 -4.24
CA SER A 144 -2.88 -20.79 -2.97
C SER A 144 -2.11 -20.30 -1.73
N THR A 145 -0.79 -20.10 -1.83
CA THR A 145 0.01 -19.48 -0.77
C THR A 145 -0.49 -18.07 -0.42
N TYR A 146 -0.98 -17.29 -1.40
CA TYR A 146 -1.54 -15.94 -1.17
C TYR A 146 -2.74 -15.96 -0.23
N LEU A 147 -3.61 -16.99 -0.34
CA LEU A 147 -4.75 -17.18 0.55
C LEU A 147 -4.30 -17.33 2.01
N GLY A 148 -3.19 -18.05 2.24
CA GLY A 148 -2.63 -18.23 3.57
C GLY A 148 -2.23 -16.90 4.22
N TYR A 149 -1.64 -15.98 3.46
CA TYR A 149 -1.25 -14.66 3.97
C TYR A 149 -2.47 -13.86 4.44
N ILE A 150 -3.55 -13.87 3.66
CA ILE A 150 -4.81 -13.20 4.03
C ILE A 150 -5.44 -13.84 5.27
N GLN A 151 -5.50 -15.18 5.32
CA GLN A 151 -6.08 -15.91 6.45
C GLN A 151 -5.34 -15.66 7.77
N ARG A 152 -4.05 -15.29 7.72
CA ARG A 152 -3.24 -14.97 8.89
C ARG A 152 -3.30 -13.50 9.31
N GLY A 153 -3.96 -12.64 8.54
CA GLY A 153 -4.23 -11.25 8.94
C GLY A 153 -3.76 -10.17 7.97
N ALA A 154 -3.13 -10.52 6.84
CA ALA A 154 -2.84 -9.51 5.81
C ALA A 154 -4.15 -8.99 5.18
N ASP A 155 -4.28 -7.68 5.08
CA ASP A 155 -5.46 -7.04 4.46
C ASP A 155 -5.20 -6.67 3.00
N ILE A 156 -3.96 -6.28 2.70
CA ILE A 156 -3.52 -5.82 1.39
C ILE A 156 -2.21 -6.56 1.05
N LEU A 157 -2.10 -7.08 -0.17
CA LEU A 157 -0.87 -7.69 -0.68
C LEU A 157 -0.23 -6.75 -1.70
N ALA A 158 1.01 -6.31 -1.44
CA ALA A 158 1.83 -5.63 -2.44
C ALA A 158 2.66 -6.69 -3.20
N THR A 159 2.32 -6.94 -4.46
CA THR A 159 2.82 -8.08 -5.26
C THR A 159 3.18 -7.67 -6.68
N ASP A 160 4.15 -8.36 -7.28
CA ASP A 160 4.45 -8.26 -8.71
C ASP A 160 3.58 -9.23 -9.55
N ARG A 161 2.72 -10.03 -8.89
CA ARG A 161 1.81 -11.03 -9.49
C ARG A 161 0.34 -10.78 -9.10
N PRO A 162 -0.21 -9.58 -9.38
CA PRO A 162 -1.54 -9.19 -8.88
C PRO A 162 -2.67 -10.02 -9.46
N LEU A 163 -2.54 -10.55 -10.68
CA LEU A 163 -3.58 -11.37 -11.31
C LEU A 163 -3.66 -12.74 -10.63
N GLU A 164 -2.53 -13.40 -10.40
CA GLU A 164 -2.48 -14.70 -9.75
C GLU A 164 -2.85 -14.61 -8.27
N ALA A 165 -2.44 -13.53 -7.59
CA ALA A 165 -2.89 -13.24 -6.25
C ALA A 165 -4.42 -13.05 -6.20
N PHE A 166 -5.00 -12.31 -7.16
CA PHE A 166 -6.45 -12.15 -7.25
C PHE A 166 -7.17 -13.48 -7.47
N GLU A 167 -6.76 -14.28 -8.45
CA GLU A 167 -7.33 -15.60 -8.72
C GLU A 167 -7.30 -16.51 -7.49
N ALA A 168 -6.18 -16.52 -6.76
CA ALA A 168 -6.01 -17.34 -5.56
C ALA A 168 -6.98 -16.98 -4.42
N ILE A 169 -7.38 -15.71 -4.30
CA ILE A 169 -8.23 -15.23 -3.19
C ILE A 169 -9.72 -15.13 -3.54
N GLN A 170 -10.11 -15.34 -4.81
CA GLN A 170 -11.53 -15.22 -5.22
C GLN A 170 -12.47 -16.06 -4.36
N SER A 171 -12.03 -17.27 -3.97
CA SER A 171 -12.85 -18.21 -3.19
C SER A 171 -13.25 -17.71 -1.79
N ILE A 172 -12.52 -16.73 -1.23
CA ILE A 172 -12.81 -16.15 0.09
C ILE A 172 -13.44 -14.76 0.03
N MET A 173 -13.65 -14.21 -1.17
CA MET A 173 -14.32 -12.93 -1.33
C MET A 173 -15.77 -13.04 -0.85
N LYS A 174 -16.09 -12.30 0.21
CA LYS A 174 -17.43 -12.31 0.80
C LYS A 174 -18.43 -11.61 -0.13
N THR A 175 -19.56 -12.26 -0.38
CA THR A 175 -20.68 -11.66 -1.15
C THR A 175 -21.33 -10.50 -0.41
N THR A 176 -21.27 -10.50 0.94
CA THR A 176 -21.75 -9.42 1.80
C THR A 176 -20.60 -8.81 2.60
N SER A 177 -20.33 -7.52 2.39
CA SER A 177 -19.33 -6.74 3.12
C SER A 177 -19.73 -5.27 3.16
N THR A 178 -19.49 -4.58 4.28
CA THR A 178 -19.64 -3.12 4.38
C THR A 178 -18.70 -2.37 3.43
N LYS A 179 -17.64 -3.04 2.95
CA LYS A 179 -16.68 -2.48 1.99
C LYS A 179 -17.14 -2.61 0.54
N ARG A 180 -18.20 -3.37 0.25
CA ARG A 180 -18.68 -3.59 -1.12
C ARG A 180 -19.07 -2.29 -1.83
N GLN A 181 -19.53 -1.29 -1.08
CA GLN A 181 -19.82 0.06 -1.58
C GLN A 181 -18.59 0.82 -2.08
N TYR A 182 -17.37 0.28 -2.00
CA TYR A 182 -16.17 0.91 -2.57
C TYR A 182 -15.71 0.20 -3.85
N PHE A 183 -16.40 -0.87 -4.27
CA PHE A 183 -16.12 -1.62 -5.48
C PHE A 183 -17.25 -1.39 -6.48
N TYR A 184 -16.92 -0.74 -7.61
CA TYR A 184 -17.85 -0.44 -8.69
C TYR A 184 -17.25 -0.89 -10.02
N GLY A 185 -18.08 -1.38 -10.94
CA GLY A 185 -17.65 -1.72 -12.30
C GLY A 185 -17.14 -3.16 -12.52
N TYR A 186 -17.35 -4.07 -11.55
CA TYR A 186 -17.08 -5.51 -11.68
C TYR A 186 -18.35 -6.32 -11.36
#